data_AF-A0A9P4H4H2-F1
#
_entry.id   AF-A0A9P4H4H2-F1
#
_cell.length_a   1.000
_cell.length_b   1.000
_cell.length_c   1.000
_cell.angle_alpha   90.00
_cell.angle_beta   90.00
_cell.angle_gamma   90.00
#
_symmetry.space_group_name_H-M   'P 1'
#
loop_
_entity.id
_entity.type
_entity.pdbx_description
1 polymer ?
#
loop_
_entity_poly.entity_id
_entity_poly.type
_entity_poly.pdbx_seq_one_letter_code
_entity_poly.pdbx_strand_id
1 'polypeptide(L)'
;MPGGSSTTQAIGPQLSQRTRTLQQGSLTAKMVFGRLTGYTRKFAEEKQLPPFIHPSCYPGEQNQCPPGARHRCLPGTLAVCANLAQMFYSRLPGSHGFVWQQICAHLRQLQSEYATYDMINMLQGMQAAVVYGILCSQCTESVSVEDAAWLVETIEDFGERLYDVCIWGLDARHVCLSRVEWVFLESLRRIYCVLFLIDLLLRTDGPTPASEECPEFYGMPLPCSRDLWQTESDLDWQKRYQEHIGKRAVRGGQGPTFRDLLAAGWPSRQKDRLIRPDNVQSGNELANWCENADDLSMLLWMALTIERDTEPHNN
;
A
#
# COMPACT_ATOMS: atom_id res chain seq x y z
N MET A 1 1.22 -15.19 -51.89
CA MET A 1 0.76 -14.03 -51.10
C MET A 1 0.98 -14.39 -49.63
N PRO A 2 1.90 -13.71 -48.94
CA PRO A 2 2.44 -14.15 -47.66
C PRO A 2 1.70 -13.55 -46.45
N GLY A 3 1.83 -14.23 -45.31
CA GLY A 3 2.15 -13.61 -44.02
C GLY A 3 0.99 -13.02 -43.20
N GLY A 4 0.65 -13.68 -42.11
CA GLY A 4 -0.15 -13.13 -41.01
C GLY A 4 0.22 -13.82 -39.69
N SER A 5 1.51 -13.80 -39.35
CA SER A 5 2.05 -14.25 -38.08
C SER A 5 1.56 -13.34 -36.94
N SER A 6 1.09 -14.00 -35.88
CA SER A 6 0.74 -13.44 -34.59
C SER A 6 1.81 -12.52 -34.02
N THR A 7 1.38 -11.43 -33.38
CA THR A 7 2.19 -10.70 -32.41
C THR A 7 1.33 -10.36 -31.20
N THR A 8 1.14 -11.35 -30.33
CA THR A 8 0.78 -11.08 -28.93
C THR A 8 2.01 -10.41 -28.32
N GLN A 9 1.99 -9.08 -28.21
CA GLN A 9 3.05 -8.36 -27.51
C GLN A 9 2.97 -8.75 -26.03
N ALA A 10 3.98 -9.49 -25.59
CA ALA A 10 4.28 -9.66 -24.18
C ALA A 10 4.63 -8.29 -23.60
N ILE A 11 3.81 -7.81 -22.66
CA ILE A 11 4.10 -6.64 -21.85
C ILE A 11 5.16 -7.09 -20.85
N GLY A 12 6.44 -6.85 -21.17
CA GLY A 12 7.54 -7.00 -20.21
C GLY A 12 7.53 -5.85 -19.18
N PRO A 13 8.19 -6.00 -18.02
CA PRO A 13 8.10 -5.04 -16.92
C PRO A 13 8.86 -3.75 -17.29
N GLN A 14 8.10 -2.69 -17.59
CA GLN A 14 8.61 -1.37 -18.05
C GLN A 14 8.85 -0.40 -16.88
N LEU A 15 9.15 -0.90 -15.68
CA LEU A 15 9.26 -0.09 -14.47
C LEU A 15 10.72 0.18 -14.04
N SER A 16 11.68 -0.56 -14.61
CA SER A 16 13.12 -0.47 -14.31
C SER A 16 13.84 0.70 -14.99
N GLN A 17 13.19 1.37 -15.96
CA GLN A 17 13.78 2.52 -16.71
C GLN A 17 13.37 3.90 -16.18
N ARG A 18 12.80 4.00 -14.98
CA ARG A 18 12.30 5.28 -14.44
C ARG A 18 13.43 6.06 -13.75
N THR A 19 13.71 7.28 -14.22
CA THR A 19 14.48 8.25 -13.42
C THR A 19 13.57 8.75 -12.30
N ARG A 20 13.89 8.42 -11.04
CA ARG A 20 13.04 8.78 -9.90
C ARG A 20 13.66 9.85 -9.02
N THR A 21 13.11 11.06 -9.04
CA THR A 21 13.50 12.15 -8.12
C THR A 21 12.37 12.43 -7.15
N LEU A 22 12.67 12.53 -5.85
CA LEU A 22 11.67 12.92 -4.85
C LEU A 22 11.09 14.28 -5.23
N GLN A 23 9.76 14.44 -5.21
CA GLN A 23 9.14 15.77 -5.30
C GLN A 23 9.42 16.58 -4.03
N GLN A 24 10.66 17.05 -3.86
CA GLN A 24 11.13 17.78 -2.68
C GLN A 24 10.56 19.21 -2.58
N GLY A 25 9.76 19.64 -3.57
CA GLY A 25 9.25 21.01 -3.68
C GLY A 25 8.01 21.34 -2.85
N SER A 26 7.13 20.37 -2.57
CA SER A 26 5.86 20.62 -1.86
C SER A 26 5.94 20.26 -0.37
N LEU A 27 5.41 21.14 0.49
CA LEU A 27 5.25 20.86 1.92
C LEU A 27 4.43 19.57 2.15
N THR A 28 3.40 19.34 1.32
CA THR A 28 2.58 18.14 1.36
C THR A 28 3.41 16.89 1.10
N ALA A 29 4.28 16.90 0.08
CA ALA A 29 5.15 15.76 -0.22
C ALA A 29 6.11 15.45 0.94
N LYS A 30 6.69 16.48 1.57
CA LYS A 30 7.51 16.30 2.78
C LYS A 30 6.72 15.72 3.95
N MET A 31 5.47 16.16 4.16
CA MET A 31 4.60 15.62 5.20
C MET A 31 4.26 14.15 4.96
N VAL A 32 3.87 13.79 3.73
CA VAL A 32 3.56 12.40 3.35
C VAL A 32 4.79 11.52 3.53
N PHE A 33 5.95 11.93 3.01
CA PHE A 33 7.20 11.21 3.19
C PHE A 33 7.60 11.04 4.67
N GLY A 34 7.49 12.12 5.47
CA GLY A 34 7.77 12.09 6.90
C GLY A 34 6.84 11.13 7.67
N ARG A 35 5.59 10.98 7.21
CA ARG A 35 4.63 10.05 7.82
C ARG A 35 4.88 8.60 7.42
N LEU A 36 5.19 8.33 6.15
CA LEU A 36 5.59 6.99 5.70
C LEU A 36 6.83 6.48 6.45
N THR A 37 7.87 7.30 6.55
CA THR A 37 9.08 6.97 7.34
C THR A 37 8.79 6.88 8.83
N GLY A 38 7.81 7.64 9.32
CA GLY A 38 7.27 7.49 10.68
C GLY A 38 6.68 6.11 10.95
N TYR A 39 6.02 5.47 9.99
CA TYR A 39 5.48 4.11 10.17
C TYR A 39 6.57 3.07 10.41
N THR A 40 7.68 3.14 9.67
CA THR A 40 8.79 2.20 9.85
C THR A 40 9.59 2.49 11.11
N ARG A 41 9.73 3.77 11.51
CA ARG A 41 10.30 4.12 12.82
C ARG A 41 9.46 3.59 13.97
N LYS A 42 8.15 3.80 13.92
CA LYS A 42 7.21 3.30 14.95
C LYS A 42 7.22 1.78 15.04
N PHE A 43 7.32 1.10 13.90
CA PHE A 43 7.46 -0.35 13.85
C PHE A 43 8.73 -0.84 14.56
N ALA A 44 9.84 -0.11 14.40
CA ALA A 44 11.12 -0.41 15.03
C ALA A 44 11.19 -0.06 16.54
N GLU A 45 10.72 1.14 16.91
CA GLU A 45 10.98 1.78 18.22
C GLU A 45 9.73 1.83 19.12
N GLU A 46 8.63 2.34 18.59
CA GLU A 46 7.40 2.63 19.34
C GLU A 46 6.42 1.44 19.39
N LYS A 47 6.80 0.33 18.75
CA LYS A 47 6.13 -0.97 18.82
C LYS A 47 4.70 -0.94 18.26
N GLN A 48 4.37 0.08 17.47
CA GLN A 48 3.13 0.20 16.73
C GLN A 48 3.33 -0.38 15.32
N LEU A 49 2.36 -1.13 14.82
CA LEU A 49 2.43 -1.70 13.49
C LEU A 49 2.10 -0.63 12.43
N PRO A 50 2.75 -0.66 11.25
CA PRO A 50 2.36 0.15 10.11
C PRO A 50 0.89 -0.06 9.74
N PRO A 51 0.20 0.92 9.13
CA PRO A 51 -1.24 0.87 8.89
C PRO A 51 -1.66 -0.09 7.76
N PHE A 52 -0.78 -1.00 7.38
CA PHE A 52 -0.97 -2.08 6.41
C PHE A 52 -0.58 -3.45 6.98
N ILE A 53 -0.21 -3.51 8.27
CA ILE A 53 0.06 -4.74 9.02
C ILE A 53 -0.90 -4.79 10.21
N HIS A 54 -1.80 -5.76 10.23
CA HIS A 54 -2.73 -5.95 11.34
C HIS A 54 -2.12 -6.88 12.41
N PRO A 55 -2.26 -6.58 13.71
CA PRO A 55 -1.81 -7.49 14.76
C PRO A 55 -2.68 -8.76 14.78
N SER A 56 -2.04 -9.92 15.01
CA SER A 56 -2.74 -11.19 15.26
C SER A 56 -3.12 -11.40 16.73
N CYS A 57 -2.67 -10.53 17.63
CA CYS A 57 -3.03 -10.59 19.05
C CYS A 57 -4.23 -9.71 19.36
N TYR A 58 -5.12 -10.21 20.21
CA TYR A 58 -6.35 -9.51 20.60
C TYR A 58 -6.48 -9.44 22.13
N PRO A 59 -7.00 -8.33 22.68
CA PRO A 59 -7.44 -8.30 24.06
C PRO A 59 -8.48 -9.37 24.37
N GLY A 60 -8.22 -10.18 25.40
CA GLY A 60 -9.14 -11.24 25.86
C GLY A 60 -8.87 -12.65 25.33
N GLU A 61 -7.87 -12.85 24.47
CA GLU A 61 -7.42 -14.18 24.03
C GLU A 61 -6.06 -14.57 24.63
N GLN A 62 -5.73 -15.87 24.56
CA GLN A 62 -4.47 -16.43 25.10
C GLN A 62 -3.21 -15.82 24.45
N ASN A 63 -3.34 -15.21 23.27
CA ASN A 63 -2.24 -14.61 22.51
C ASN A 63 -2.07 -13.09 22.75
N GLN A 64 -2.55 -12.55 23.87
CA GLN A 64 -2.50 -11.11 24.14
C GLN A 64 -1.05 -10.63 24.31
N CYS A 65 -0.61 -9.75 23.40
CA CYS A 65 0.65 -9.02 23.58
C CYS A 65 0.43 -7.87 24.58
N PRO A 66 1.40 -7.58 25.47
CA PRO A 66 1.24 -6.50 26.42
C PRO A 66 1.08 -5.15 25.70
N PRO A 67 0.17 -4.27 26.15
CA PRO A 67 0.02 -2.94 25.56
C PRO A 67 1.35 -2.16 25.70
N GLY A 68 1.83 -1.58 24.61
CA GLY A 68 3.12 -0.88 24.57
C GLY A 68 4.35 -1.79 24.61
N ALA A 69 4.19 -3.11 24.51
CA ALA A 69 5.27 -4.05 24.25
C ALA A 69 5.30 -4.46 22.77
N ARG A 70 6.44 -5.02 22.33
CA ARG A 70 6.56 -5.53 20.97
C ARG A 70 5.58 -6.68 20.76
N HIS A 71 4.95 -6.69 19.59
CA HIS A 71 4.13 -7.80 19.16
C HIS A 71 4.98 -9.06 19.04
N ARG A 72 4.82 -9.98 20.00
CA ARG A 72 5.41 -11.33 19.97
C ARG A 72 4.64 -12.27 19.05
N CYS A 73 3.45 -11.86 18.64
CA CYS A 73 2.57 -12.57 17.71
C CYS A 73 2.89 -12.30 16.23
N LEU A 74 3.99 -11.57 15.92
CA LEU A 74 4.37 -11.34 14.54
C LEU A 74 4.80 -12.67 13.89
N PRO A 75 4.29 -12.98 12.68
CA PRO A 75 4.80 -14.08 11.87
C PRO A 75 6.30 -13.95 11.61
N GLY A 76 6.97 -15.08 11.31
CA GLY A 76 8.43 -15.15 11.16
C GLY A 76 9.01 -14.07 10.24
N THR A 77 8.45 -13.94 9.03
CA THR A 77 8.87 -12.92 8.04
C THR A 77 8.81 -11.49 8.60
N LEU A 78 7.71 -11.14 9.26
CA LEU A 78 7.52 -9.81 9.83
C LEU A 78 8.32 -9.59 11.11
N ALA A 79 8.60 -10.63 11.89
CA ALA A 79 9.46 -10.57 13.06
C ALA A 79 10.91 -10.29 12.66
N VAL A 80 11.43 -10.97 11.61
CA VAL A 80 12.74 -10.67 11.03
C VAL A 80 12.77 -9.25 10.47
N CYS A 81 11.72 -8.83 9.75
CA CYS A 81 11.58 -7.47 9.26
C CYS A 81 11.62 -6.42 10.38
N ALA A 82 10.89 -6.63 11.48
CA ALA A 82 10.88 -5.74 12.65
C ALA A 82 12.27 -5.61 13.29
N ASN A 83 13.00 -6.72 13.43
CA ASN A 83 14.35 -6.72 13.99
C ASN A 83 15.34 -5.96 13.09
N LEU A 84 15.25 -6.16 11.76
CA LEU A 84 16.09 -5.44 10.80
C LEU A 84 15.76 -3.94 10.77
N ALA A 85 14.48 -3.57 10.86
CA ALA A 85 14.07 -2.19 11.00
C ALA A 85 14.61 -1.56 12.31
N GLN A 86 14.62 -2.30 13.42
CA GLN A 86 15.27 -1.84 14.64
C GLN A 86 16.78 -1.63 14.45
N MET A 87 17.48 -2.62 13.87
CA MET A 87 18.91 -2.49 13.58
C MET A 87 19.19 -1.28 12.70
N PHE A 88 18.29 -1.01 11.74
CA PHE A 88 18.35 0.18 10.91
C PHE A 88 18.31 1.43 11.77
N TYR A 89 17.28 1.67 12.59
CA TYR A 89 17.21 2.91 13.39
C TYR A 89 18.25 3.00 14.51
N SER A 90 18.74 1.88 15.02
CA SER A 90 19.76 1.83 16.09
C SER A 90 21.20 1.81 15.59
N ARG A 91 21.42 1.95 14.27
CA ARG A 91 22.76 1.83 13.66
C ARG A 91 23.71 2.94 14.12
N LEU A 92 24.96 2.56 14.36
CA LEU A 92 26.07 3.48 14.64
C LEU A 92 26.77 3.91 13.34
N PRO A 93 27.44 5.08 13.32
CA PRO A 93 28.31 5.47 12.22
C PRO A 93 29.32 4.35 11.92
N GLY A 94 29.33 3.85 10.68
CA GLY A 94 30.16 2.72 10.24
C GLY A 94 29.44 1.36 10.15
N SER A 95 28.27 1.20 10.79
CA SER A 95 27.46 -0.03 10.69
C SER A 95 26.39 0.01 9.59
N HIS A 96 26.27 1.13 8.87
CA HIS A 96 25.21 1.36 7.87
C HIS A 96 25.21 0.29 6.77
N GLY A 97 26.38 0.03 6.15
CA GLY A 97 26.51 -0.95 5.09
C GLY A 97 26.20 -2.38 5.55
N PHE A 98 26.64 -2.75 6.76
CA PHE A 98 26.35 -4.06 7.33
C PHE A 98 24.84 -4.27 7.53
N VAL A 99 24.15 -3.30 8.13
CA VAL A 99 22.69 -3.41 8.35
C VAL A 99 21.94 -3.50 7.03
N TRP A 100 22.34 -2.69 6.03
CA TRP A 100 21.74 -2.76 4.70
C TRP A 100 21.96 -4.12 4.02
N GLN A 101 23.16 -4.69 4.13
CA GLN A 101 23.44 -6.04 3.63
C GLN A 101 22.54 -7.10 4.26
N GLN A 102 22.20 -6.99 5.55
CA GLN A 102 21.26 -7.91 6.19
C GLN A 102 19.84 -7.74 5.67
N ILE A 103 19.41 -6.50 5.39
CA ILE A 103 18.11 -6.22 4.75
C ILE A 103 18.06 -6.86 3.36
N CYS A 104 19.09 -6.65 2.53
CA CYS A 104 19.16 -7.25 1.20
C CYS A 104 19.23 -8.79 1.27
N ALA A 105 19.94 -9.37 2.24
CA ALA A 105 20.02 -10.82 2.41
C ALA A 105 18.64 -11.43 2.71
N HIS A 106 17.88 -10.83 3.63
CA HIS A 106 16.53 -11.29 3.92
C HIS A 106 15.60 -11.11 2.72
N LEU A 107 15.67 -9.97 2.01
CA LEU A 107 14.85 -9.76 0.82
C LEU A 107 15.18 -10.78 -0.29
N ARG A 108 16.46 -11.14 -0.49
CA ARG A 108 16.87 -12.17 -1.46
C ARG A 108 16.31 -13.54 -1.09
N GLN A 109 16.28 -13.86 0.20
CA GLN A 109 15.63 -15.08 0.67
C GLN A 109 14.14 -15.07 0.28
N LEU A 110 13.42 -13.98 0.60
CA LEU A 110 12.01 -13.85 0.23
C LEU A 110 11.80 -13.99 -1.29
N GLN A 111 12.65 -13.35 -2.11
CA GLN A 111 12.60 -13.43 -3.57
C GLN A 111 12.94 -14.83 -4.11
N SER A 112 13.71 -15.65 -3.39
CA SER A 112 13.98 -17.02 -3.82
C SER A 112 12.82 -17.98 -3.52
N GLU A 113 12.00 -17.65 -2.52
CA GLU A 113 10.95 -18.54 -2.00
C GLU A 113 9.52 -18.13 -2.45
N TYR A 114 9.31 -16.89 -2.91
CA TYR A 114 7.97 -16.30 -3.14
C TYR A 114 7.06 -17.10 -4.08
N ALA A 115 7.62 -17.79 -5.08
CA ALA A 115 6.84 -18.61 -6.00
C ALA A 115 6.09 -19.75 -5.29
N THR A 116 6.62 -20.21 -4.14
CA THR A 116 6.05 -21.30 -3.33
C THR A 116 5.10 -20.82 -2.23
N TYR A 117 5.02 -19.51 -2.00
CA TYR A 117 4.18 -18.96 -0.94
C TYR A 117 2.69 -19.11 -1.24
N ASP A 118 1.94 -19.40 -0.18
CA ASP A 118 0.49 -19.19 -0.17
C ASP A 118 0.16 -17.70 -0.06
N MET A 119 -1.14 -17.36 -0.15
CA MET A 119 -1.60 -15.98 -0.09
C MET A 119 -1.11 -15.24 1.17
N ILE A 120 -1.11 -15.90 2.33
CA ILE A 120 -0.75 -15.28 3.60
C ILE A 120 0.75 -14.99 3.69
N ASN A 121 1.60 -15.94 3.33
CA ASN A 121 3.05 -15.74 3.30
C ASN A 121 3.44 -14.71 2.23
N MET A 122 2.73 -14.69 1.11
CA MET A 122 2.94 -13.70 0.06
C MET A 122 2.59 -12.28 0.55
N LEU A 123 1.47 -12.11 1.26
CA LEU A 123 1.12 -10.84 1.90
C LEU A 123 2.21 -10.38 2.88
N GLN A 124 2.72 -11.28 3.73
CA GLN A 124 3.79 -10.96 4.69
C GLN A 124 5.09 -10.58 3.99
N GLY A 125 5.45 -11.27 2.91
CA GLY A 125 6.60 -10.94 2.07
C GLY A 125 6.47 -9.54 1.47
N MET A 126 5.29 -9.21 0.92
CA MET A 126 5.00 -7.88 0.38
C MET A 126 5.05 -6.78 1.45
N GLN A 127 4.46 -7.02 2.63
CA GLN A 127 4.53 -6.09 3.77
C GLN A 127 5.98 -5.80 4.18
N ALA A 128 6.83 -6.85 4.26
CA ALA A 128 8.24 -6.69 4.56
C ALA A 128 8.99 -5.91 3.47
N ALA A 129 8.75 -6.21 2.20
CA ALA A 129 9.37 -5.51 1.07
C ALA A 129 9.00 -4.02 1.05
N VAL A 130 7.74 -3.67 1.31
CA VAL A 130 7.29 -2.27 1.41
C VAL A 130 7.96 -1.54 2.58
N VAL A 131 8.11 -2.19 3.74
CA VAL A 131 8.89 -1.63 4.86
C VAL A 131 10.32 -1.34 4.42
N TYR A 132 10.98 -2.29 3.74
CA TYR A 132 12.34 -2.09 3.22
C TYR A 132 12.42 -0.98 2.17
N GLY A 133 11.42 -0.83 1.29
CA GLY A 133 11.31 0.30 0.37
C GLY A 133 11.32 1.65 1.09
N ILE A 134 10.54 1.77 2.16
CA ILE A 134 10.51 3.00 2.98
C ILE A 134 11.84 3.20 3.72
N LEU A 135 12.49 2.15 4.22
CA LEU A 135 13.83 2.28 4.82
C LEU A 135 14.88 2.70 3.79
N CYS A 136 14.84 2.14 2.58
CA CYS A 136 15.73 2.47 1.46
C CYS A 136 15.68 3.95 1.12
N SER A 137 14.48 4.54 1.09
CA SER A 137 14.28 5.96 0.80
C SER A 137 14.92 6.91 1.83
N GLN A 138 15.32 6.41 3.00
CA GLN A 138 16.01 7.15 4.05
C GLN A 138 17.54 7.00 3.97
N CYS A 139 18.06 6.18 3.06
CA CYS A 139 19.49 5.98 2.89
C CYS A 139 20.07 6.99 1.90
N THR A 140 20.98 7.85 2.37
CA THR A 140 21.60 8.88 1.52
C THR A 140 22.94 8.46 0.92
N GLU A 141 23.65 7.49 1.53
CA GLU A 141 25.06 7.21 1.18
C GLU A 141 25.44 5.72 1.13
N SER A 142 24.55 4.80 1.58
CA SER A 142 24.91 3.40 1.84
C SER A 142 24.27 2.37 0.90
N VAL A 143 23.40 2.81 0.00
CA VAL A 143 22.65 1.93 -0.91
C VAL A 143 23.10 2.23 -2.33
N SER A 144 23.52 1.19 -3.06
CA SER A 144 23.85 1.35 -4.47
C SER A 144 22.58 1.54 -5.30
N VAL A 145 22.71 2.15 -6.48
CA VAL A 145 21.57 2.35 -7.38
C VAL A 145 21.00 1.01 -7.83
N GLU A 146 21.85 0.00 -7.99
CA GLU A 146 21.48 -1.37 -8.37
C GLU A 146 20.67 -2.06 -7.28
N ASP A 147 21.07 -1.95 -6.01
CA ASP A 147 20.31 -2.52 -4.89
C ASP A 147 18.94 -1.85 -4.73
N ALA A 148 18.87 -0.53 -4.91
CA ALA A 148 17.61 0.21 -4.86
C ALA A 148 16.69 -0.15 -6.04
N ALA A 149 17.23 -0.30 -7.25
CA ALA A 149 16.48 -0.74 -8.43
C ALA A 149 15.93 -2.17 -8.24
N TRP A 150 16.78 -3.10 -7.80
CA TRP A 150 16.41 -4.48 -7.53
C TRP A 150 15.33 -4.62 -6.44
N LEU A 151 15.38 -3.79 -5.38
CA LEU A 151 14.33 -3.74 -4.37
C LEU A 151 12.97 -3.35 -4.98
N VAL A 152 12.96 -2.40 -5.91
CA VAL A 152 11.73 -2.00 -6.59
C VAL A 152 11.22 -3.11 -7.50
N GLU A 153 12.09 -3.72 -8.30
CA GLU A 153 11.74 -4.89 -9.13
C GLU A 153 11.17 -6.04 -8.27
N THR A 154 11.74 -6.29 -7.08
CA THR A 154 11.23 -7.31 -6.16
C THR A 154 9.83 -6.99 -5.64
N ILE A 155 9.54 -5.72 -5.34
CA ILE A 155 8.19 -5.28 -4.92
C ILE A 155 7.20 -5.48 -6.07
N GLU A 156 7.63 -5.26 -7.31
CA GLU A 156 6.82 -5.45 -8.51
C GLU A 156 6.53 -6.94 -8.75
N ASP A 157 7.55 -7.80 -8.72
CA ASP A 157 7.42 -9.26 -8.80
C ASP A 157 6.44 -9.80 -7.73
N PHE A 158 6.54 -9.27 -6.51
CA PHE A 158 5.66 -9.64 -5.41
C PHE A 158 4.23 -9.16 -5.64
N GLY A 159 4.06 -7.96 -6.21
CA GLY A 159 2.78 -7.42 -6.63
C GLY A 159 2.11 -8.27 -7.71
N GLU A 160 2.85 -8.67 -8.74
CA GLU A 160 2.38 -9.57 -9.80
C GLU A 160 1.99 -10.94 -9.25
N ARG A 161 2.83 -11.53 -8.38
CA ARG A 161 2.50 -12.82 -7.77
C ARG A 161 1.26 -12.73 -6.90
N LEU A 162 1.14 -11.69 -6.08
CA LEU A 162 -0.07 -11.41 -5.32
C LEU A 162 -1.27 -11.30 -6.26
N TYR A 163 -1.12 -10.59 -7.38
CA TYR A 163 -2.12 -10.48 -8.42
C TYR A 163 -2.63 -11.85 -8.91
N ASP A 164 -1.72 -12.77 -9.16
CA ASP A 164 -2.07 -14.12 -9.65
C ASP A 164 -2.76 -15.02 -8.61
N VAL A 165 -2.36 -14.91 -7.34
CA VAL A 165 -2.82 -15.86 -6.30
C VAL A 165 -4.05 -15.37 -5.53
N CYS A 166 -4.39 -14.08 -5.59
CA CYS A 166 -5.52 -13.51 -4.86
C CYS A 166 -6.68 -13.15 -5.80
N ILE A 167 -7.85 -12.89 -5.21
CA ILE A 167 -9.04 -12.49 -5.98
C ILE A 167 -9.21 -10.96 -5.90
N TRP A 168 -8.72 -10.27 -6.92
CA TRP A 168 -8.54 -8.80 -6.97
C TRP A 168 -9.82 -7.98 -7.19
N GLY A 169 -10.95 -8.64 -7.42
CA GLY A 169 -12.24 -8.00 -7.69
C GLY A 169 -13.28 -8.10 -6.57
N LEU A 170 -12.93 -8.65 -5.39
CA LEU A 170 -13.95 -9.00 -4.41
C LEU A 170 -14.66 -7.80 -3.76
N ASP A 171 -14.07 -6.62 -3.63
CA ASP A 171 -14.47 -5.78 -2.50
C ASP A 171 -15.71 -4.88 -2.65
N ALA A 172 -16.31 -4.69 -3.83
CA ALA A 172 -17.57 -3.93 -3.85
C ALA A 172 -18.69 -4.73 -3.14
N ARG A 173 -18.78 -6.04 -3.40
CA ARG A 173 -19.93 -6.89 -3.01
C ARG A 173 -19.56 -8.10 -2.17
N HIS A 174 -18.27 -8.45 -2.06
CA HIS A 174 -17.85 -9.60 -1.27
C HIS A 174 -18.06 -9.34 0.21
N VAL A 175 -18.70 -10.29 0.86
CA VAL A 175 -18.92 -10.31 2.29
C VAL A 175 -17.95 -11.33 2.86
N CYS A 176 -16.95 -10.85 3.61
CA CYS A 176 -16.00 -11.70 4.29
C CYS A 176 -16.72 -12.50 5.36
N LEU A 177 -16.48 -13.81 5.41
CA LEU A 177 -17.12 -14.70 6.38
C LEU A 177 -16.32 -14.78 7.69
N SER A 178 -15.06 -14.35 7.65
CA SER A 178 -14.17 -14.32 8.81
C SER A 178 -13.36 -13.04 8.88
N ARG A 179 -12.91 -12.71 10.10
CA ARG A 179 -12.01 -11.57 10.32
C ARG A 179 -10.67 -11.77 9.62
N VAL A 180 -10.16 -12.98 9.61
CA VAL A 180 -8.85 -13.31 8.99
C VAL A 180 -8.88 -13.00 7.49
N GLU A 181 -9.94 -13.45 6.80
CA GLU A 181 -10.16 -13.14 5.38
C GLU A 181 -10.31 -11.62 5.15
N TRP A 182 -11.07 -10.94 6.00
CA TRP A 182 -11.26 -9.50 5.90
C TRP A 182 -9.94 -8.73 6.11
N VAL A 183 -9.18 -9.08 7.15
CA VAL A 183 -7.87 -8.49 7.47
C VAL A 183 -6.92 -8.67 6.31
N PHE A 184 -6.91 -9.84 5.68
CA PHE A 184 -6.09 -10.11 4.51
C PHE A 184 -6.39 -9.13 3.37
N LEU A 185 -7.66 -9.03 2.96
CA LEU A 185 -8.07 -8.15 1.86
C LEU A 185 -7.85 -6.67 2.20
N GLU A 186 -8.14 -6.27 3.44
CA GLU A 186 -7.94 -4.90 3.89
C GLU A 186 -6.46 -4.53 3.98
N SER A 187 -5.60 -5.47 4.40
CA SER A 187 -4.14 -5.29 4.38
C SER A 187 -3.62 -5.11 2.96
N LEU A 188 -4.12 -5.90 1.99
CA LEU A 188 -3.78 -5.71 0.58
C LEU A 188 -4.15 -4.30 0.11
N ARG A 189 -5.40 -3.85 0.28
CA ARG A 189 -5.82 -2.49 -0.09
C ARG A 189 -4.89 -1.43 0.48
N ARG A 190 -4.57 -1.54 1.77
CA ARG A 190 -3.69 -0.61 2.49
C ARG A 190 -2.25 -0.63 1.96
N ILE A 191 -1.73 -1.78 1.52
CA ILE A 191 -0.44 -1.86 0.83
C ILE A 191 -0.47 -1.05 -0.47
N TYR A 192 -1.49 -1.23 -1.31
CA TYR A 192 -1.59 -0.47 -2.56
C TYR A 192 -1.75 1.03 -2.32
N CYS A 193 -2.45 1.43 -1.26
CA CYS A 193 -2.50 2.82 -0.84
C CYS A 193 -1.09 3.37 -0.55
N VAL A 194 -0.27 2.61 0.17
CA VAL A 194 1.11 3.01 0.50
C VAL A 194 1.99 3.04 -0.75
N LEU A 195 1.88 2.04 -1.63
CA LEU A 195 2.60 2.03 -2.91
C LEU A 195 2.21 3.21 -3.79
N PHE A 196 0.92 3.55 -3.84
CA PHE A 196 0.42 4.73 -4.54
C PHE A 196 1.00 6.02 -3.94
N LEU A 197 1.02 6.17 -2.61
CA LEU A 197 1.67 7.31 -1.96
C LEU A 197 3.16 7.40 -2.30
N ILE A 198 3.87 6.27 -2.35
CA ILE A 198 5.27 6.21 -2.76
C ILE A 198 5.41 6.63 -4.24
N ASP A 199 4.55 6.14 -5.14
CA ASP A 199 4.53 6.56 -6.55
C ASP A 199 4.27 8.06 -6.73
N LEU A 200 3.41 8.67 -5.90
CA LEU A 200 3.19 10.11 -5.95
C LEU A 200 4.43 10.91 -5.53
N LEU A 201 5.18 10.40 -4.54
CA LEU A 201 6.39 11.06 -4.05
C LEU A 201 7.56 10.93 -5.02
N LEU A 202 7.57 9.88 -5.84
CA LEU A 202 8.57 9.65 -6.87
C LEU A 202 8.13 10.38 -8.15
N ARG A 203 8.93 11.31 -8.66
CA ARG A 203 8.80 11.73 -10.06
C ARG A 203 9.15 10.51 -10.91
N THR A 204 8.29 10.11 -11.83
CA THR A 204 8.56 8.98 -12.71
C THR A 204 8.39 9.43 -14.15
N ASP A 205 9.41 9.26 -14.97
CA ASP A 205 9.28 9.41 -16.41
C ASP A 205 8.62 8.13 -16.95
N GLY A 206 7.32 8.17 -17.24
CA GLY A 206 6.56 7.03 -17.76
C GLY A 206 5.17 6.86 -17.14
N PRO A 207 4.40 5.86 -17.59
CA PRO A 207 3.11 5.55 -17.01
C PRO A 207 3.27 5.11 -15.56
N THR A 208 2.33 5.48 -14.71
CA THR A 208 2.31 5.17 -13.28
C THR A 208 1.00 4.49 -12.92
N PRO A 209 0.79 3.94 -11.71
CA PRO A 209 -0.54 3.49 -11.29
C PRO A 209 -1.61 4.61 -11.36
N ALA A 210 -1.18 5.88 -11.39
CA ALA A 210 -2.01 7.05 -11.64
C ALA A 210 -2.17 7.41 -13.13
N SER A 211 -1.47 6.71 -14.02
CA SER A 211 -1.81 6.60 -15.45
C SER A 211 -2.81 5.47 -15.59
N GLU A 212 -3.73 5.58 -16.54
CA GLU A 212 -4.95 4.75 -16.63
C GLU A 212 -4.72 3.26 -16.99
N GLU A 213 -3.52 2.74 -16.74
CA GLU A 213 -3.05 1.42 -17.17
C GLU A 213 -3.41 0.29 -16.19
N CYS A 214 -4.08 0.58 -15.06
CA CYS A 214 -4.51 -0.45 -14.10
C CYS A 214 -5.99 -0.28 -13.67
N PRO A 215 -6.96 -0.69 -14.52
CA PRO A 215 -8.40 -0.55 -14.24
C PRO A 215 -8.86 -1.15 -12.90
N GLU A 216 -8.22 -2.24 -12.48
CA GLU A 216 -8.49 -2.97 -11.24
C GLU A 216 -8.17 -2.11 -10.01
N PHE A 217 -7.09 -1.33 -10.05
CA PHE A 217 -6.75 -0.39 -8.99
C PHE A 217 -7.79 0.73 -8.85
N TYR A 218 -8.30 1.27 -9.96
CA TYR A 218 -9.36 2.29 -9.92
C TYR A 218 -10.68 1.76 -9.37
N GLY A 219 -11.00 0.48 -9.64
CA GLY A 219 -12.19 -0.19 -9.13
C GLY A 219 -12.08 -0.64 -7.67
N MET A 220 -10.87 -0.59 -7.09
CA MET A 220 -10.64 -0.98 -5.71
C MET A 220 -11.36 -0.02 -4.75
N PRO A 221 -12.12 -0.54 -3.76
CA PRO A 221 -12.71 0.31 -2.73
C PRO A 221 -11.65 0.94 -1.85
N LEU A 222 -11.98 2.11 -1.30
CA LEU A 222 -11.12 2.79 -0.35
C LEU A 222 -10.97 2.00 0.95
N PRO A 223 -9.84 2.16 1.67
CA PRO A 223 -9.63 1.54 2.98
C PRO A 223 -10.81 1.77 3.92
N CYS A 224 -11.05 0.80 4.80
CA CYS A 224 -12.07 0.91 5.81
C CYS A 224 -11.81 2.06 6.80
N SER A 225 -12.83 2.38 7.60
CA SER A 225 -12.70 3.36 8.67
C SER A 225 -11.72 2.93 9.75
N ARG A 226 -11.18 3.92 10.47
CA ARG A 226 -10.32 3.70 11.64
C ARG A 226 -10.92 2.70 12.62
N ASP A 227 -12.21 2.87 12.92
CA ASP A 227 -12.90 2.08 13.94
C ASP A 227 -13.06 0.62 13.53
N LEU A 228 -13.08 0.29 12.23
CA LEU A 228 -13.13 -1.09 11.79
C LEU A 228 -11.74 -1.75 11.82
N TRP A 229 -10.71 -1.01 11.41
CA TRP A 229 -9.32 -1.46 11.42
C TRP A 229 -8.74 -1.65 12.83
N GLN A 230 -9.07 -0.75 13.76
CA GLN A 230 -8.51 -0.76 15.12
C GLN A 230 -9.39 -1.55 16.11
N THR A 231 -10.13 -2.56 15.64
CA THR A 231 -11.02 -3.37 16.47
C THR A 231 -10.25 -4.23 17.48
N GLU A 232 -10.70 -4.22 18.74
CA GLU A 232 -10.01 -4.95 19.81
C GLU A 232 -10.38 -6.43 19.81
N SER A 233 -11.66 -6.78 19.66
CA SER A 233 -12.13 -8.18 19.67
C SER A 233 -12.79 -8.62 18.36
N ASP A 234 -12.84 -9.93 18.12
CA ASP A 234 -13.57 -10.51 16.98
C ASP A 234 -15.07 -10.25 17.05
N LEU A 235 -15.64 -10.21 18.26
CA LEU A 235 -17.05 -9.86 18.47
C LEU A 235 -17.33 -8.41 18.07
N ASP A 236 -16.48 -7.49 18.50
CA ASP A 236 -16.60 -6.07 18.13
C ASP A 236 -16.40 -5.86 16.63
N TRP A 237 -15.42 -6.55 16.05
CA TRP A 237 -15.19 -6.54 14.62
C TRP A 237 -16.43 -7.05 13.87
N GLN A 238 -16.97 -8.21 14.24
CA GLN A 238 -18.12 -8.81 13.56
C GLN A 238 -19.32 -7.87 13.59
N LYS A 239 -19.61 -7.27 14.75
CA LYS A 239 -20.70 -6.30 14.89
C LYS A 239 -20.50 -5.09 13.97
N ARG A 240 -19.33 -4.44 14.03
CA ARG A 240 -19.01 -3.27 13.20
C ARG A 240 -19.01 -3.60 11.71
N TYR A 241 -18.52 -4.78 11.34
CA TYR A 241 -18.49 -5.24 9.96
C TYR A 241 -19.89 -5.49 9.41
N GLN A 242 -20.78 -6.12 10.19
CA GLN A 242 -22.19 -6.28 9.83
C GLN A 242 -22.91 -4.94 9.66
N GLU A 243 -22.68 -3.98 10.57
CA GLU A 243 -23.21 -2.63 10.43
C GLU A 243 -22.69 -1.93 9.17
N HIS A 244 -21.40 -2.08 8.87
CA HIS A 244 -20.75 -1.53 7.67
C HIS A 244 -21.34 -2.11 6.37
N ILE A 245 -21.49 -3.43 6.29
CA ILE A 245 -22.14 -4.09 5.15
C ILE A 245 -23.61 -3.69 5.04
N GLY A 246 -24.33 -3.63 6.15
CA GLY A 246 -25.73 -3.20 6.18
C GLY A 246 -25.90 -1.79 5.60
N LYS A 247 -25.05 -0.84 6.02
CA LYS A 247 -25.01 0.52 5.45
C LYS A 247 -24.71 0.52 3.95
N ARG A 248 -23.77 -0.32 3.48
CA ARG A 248 -23.47 -0.48 2.05
C ARG A 248 -24.66 -1.06 1.27
N ALA A 249 -25.32 -2.08 1.80
CA ALA A 249 -26.46 -2.74 1.14
C ALA A 249 -27.62 -1.76 0.89
N VAL A 250 -27.91 -0.87 1.85
CA VAL A 250 -28.92 0.20 1.70
C VAL A 250 -28.56 1.19 0.58
N ARG A 251 -27.27 1.38 0.30
CA ARG A 251 -26.76 2.35 -0.70
C ARG A 251 -26.51 1.73 -2.09
N GLY A 252 -27.01 0.52 -2.35
CA GLY A 252 -26.80 -0.17 -3.63
C GLY A 252 -25.58 -1.09 -3.67
N GLY A 253 -24.97 -1.35 -2.51
CA GLY A 253 -23.93 -2.36 -2.35
C GLY A 253 -22.58 -1.97 -2.94
N GLN A 254 -22.32 -0.67 -3.13
CA GLN A 254 -21.02 -0.14 -3.51
C GLN A 254 -20.59 0.90 -2.47
N GLY A 255 -19.32 0.90 -2.09
CA GLY A 255 -18.70 1.97 -1.31
C GLY A 255 -17.79 2.81 -2.20
N PRO A 256 -17.21 3.90 -1.66
CA PRO A 256 -16.34 4.76 -2.45
C PRO A 256 -15.08 4.00 -2.90
N THR A 257 -14.66 4.28 -4.12
CA THR A 257 -13.52 3.64 -4.79
C THR A 257 -12.35 4.61 -5.00
N PHE A 258 -11.20 4.08 -5.38
CA PHE A 258 -10.06 4.88 -5.81
C PHE A 258 -10.40 5.79 -6.99
N ARG A 259 -11.26 5.35 -7.91
CA ARG A 259 -11.78 6.20 -8.99
C ARG A 259 -12.50 7.44 -8.44
N ASP A 260 -13.37 7.26 -7.46
CA ASP A 260 -14.13 8.36 -6.85
C ASP A 260 -13.19 9.35 -6.15
N LEU A 261 -12.20 8.82 -5.42
CA LEU A 261 -11.17 9.61 -4.74
C LEU A 261 -10.36 10.47 -5.73
N LEU A 262 -9.87 9.87 -6.81
CA LEU A 262 -9.09 10.57 -7.83
C LEU A 262 -9.93 11.61 -8.59
N ALA A 263 -11.19 11.30 -8.87
CA ALA A 263 -12.12 12.24 -9.49
C ALA A 263 -12.37 13.48 -8.61
N ALA A 264 -12.43 13.30 -7.28
CA ALA A 264 -12.56 14.39 -6.34
C ALA A 264 -11.27 15.21 -6.17
N GLY A 265 -10.11 14.55 -6.14
CA GLY A 265 -8.81 15.19 -5.90
C GLY A 265 -8.16 15.87 -7.11
N TRP A 266 -8.44 15.41 -8.33
CA TRP A 266 -7.87 15.98 -9.57
C TRP A 266 -8.92 16.35 -10.63
N PRO A 267 -9.71 17.42 -10.42
CA PRO A 267 -10.76 17.84 -11.36
C PRO A 267 -10.20 18.16 -12.76
N SER A 268 -8.96 18.65 -12.84
CA SER A 268 -8.32 19.08 -14.10
C SER A 268 -8.01 17.94 -15.08
N ARG A 269 -7.84 16.70 -14.61
CA ARG A 269 -7.63 15.52 -15.47
C ARG A 269 -8.92 15.04 -16.15
N GLN A 270 -10.07 15.60 -15.77
CA GLN A 270 -11.39 15.14 -16.18
C GLN A 270 -11.99 15.90 -17.38
N LYS A 271 -11.29 16.92 -17.92
CA LYS A 271 -11.80 17.75 -19.03
C LYS A 271 -12.19 16.97 -20.29
N ASP A 272 -11.69 15.75 -20.49
CA ASP A 272 -11.95 14.95 -21.70
C ASP A 272 -12.96 13.80 -21.55
N ARG A 273 -13.64 13.62 -20.41
CA ARG A 273 -14.58 12.48 -20.24
C ARG A 273 -15.98 12.90 -19.82
N LEU A 274 -16.80 13.14 -20.83
CA LEU A 274 -18.26 13.09 -20.77
C LEU A 274 -18.68 11.67 -20.38
N ILE A 275 -19.15 11.49 -19.14
CA ILE A 275 -20.33 10.71 -18.71
C ILE A 275 -20.36 10.86 -17.18
N ARG A 276 -21.29 11.69 -16.70
CA ARG A 276 -21.63 11.82 -15.27
C ARG A 276 -22.84 10.92 -14.99
N PRO A 277 -22.72 9.93 -14.12
CA PRO A 277 -23.83 9.49 -13.29
C PRO A 277 -23.58 9.86 -11.81
N ASP A 278 -24.61 10.36 -11.14
CA ASP A 278 -24.79 10.54 -9.68
C ASP A 278 -23.63 11.12 -8.84
N ASN A 279 -23.21 12.34 -9.20
CA ASN A 279 -22.15 13.07 -8.51
C ASN A 279 -22.46 13.44 -7.03
N VAL A 280 -23.73 13.40 -6.60
CA VAL A 280 -24.14 13.79 -5.23
C VAL A 280 -23.96 12.65 -4.24
N GLN A 281 -24.28 11.41 -4.64
CA GLN A 281 -24.17 10.25 -3.75
C GLN A 281 -22.71 9.88 -3.53
N SER A 282 -21.89 9.80 -4.58
CA SER A 282 -20.44 9.56 -4.46
C SER A 282 -19.74 10.65 -3.65
N GLY A 283 -20.15 11.92 -3.79
CA GLY A 283 -19.62 13.03 -2.99
C GLY A 283 -19.92 12.89 -1.50
N ASN A 284 -21.16 12.53 -1.14
CA ASN A 284 -21.55 12.30 0.25
C ASN A 284 -20.87 11.06 0.86
N GLU A 285 -20.66 10.01 0.06
CA GLU A 285 -19.96 8.81 0.49
C GLU A 285 -18.47 9.05 0.75
N LEU A 286 -17.81 9.82 -0.11
CA LEU A 286 -16.44 10.28 0.10
C LEU A 286 -16.33 11.17 1.34
N ALA A 287 -17.26 12.10 1.56
CA ALA A 287 -17.27 12.94 2.76
C ALA A 287 -17.38 12.09 4.03
N ASN A 288 -18.32 11.14 4.07
CA ASN A 288 -18.47 10.21 5.19
C ASN A 288 -17.25 9.30 5.37
N TRP A 289 -16.56 8.94 4.30
CA TRP A 289 -15.28 8.21 4.39
C TRP A 289 -14.20 9.08 5.03
N CYS A 290 -14.04 10.34 4.60
CA CYS A 290 -13.10 11.29 5.18
C CYS A 290 -13.35 11.55 6.67
N GLU A 291 -14.60 11.62 7.11
CA GLU A 291 -14.95 11.82 8.53
C GLU A 291 -14.49 10.67 9.43
N ASN A 292 -14.44 9.46 8.89
CA ASN A 292 -14.07 8.24 9.62
C ASN A 292 -12.68 7.71 9.23
N ALA A 293 -11.91 8.54 8.52
CA ALA A 293 -10.60 8.22 7.99
C ALA A 293 -9.59 7.96 9.12
N ASP A 294 -8.72 6.98 8.89
CA ASP A 294 -7.51 6.80 9.69
C ASP A 294 -6.34 7.62 9.12
N ASP A 295 -5.19 7.55 9.80
CA ASP A 295 -3.99 8.28 9.41
C ASP A 295 -3.57 8.01 7.95
N LEU A 296 -3.68 6.77 7.47
CA LEU A 296 -3.35 6.42 6.08
C LEU A 296 -4.32 7.05 5.08
N SER A 297 -5.61 6.98 5.37
CA SER A 297 -6.68 7.55 4.55
C SER A 297 -6.57 9.08 4.45
N MET A 298 -6.21 9.73 5.56
CA MET A 298 -5.92 11.18 5.56
C MET A 298 -4.69 11.53 4.72
N LEU A 299 -3.64 10.70 4.74
CA LEU A 299 -2.47 10.90 3.88
C LEU A 299 -2.81 10.74 2.40
N LEU A 300 -3.65 9.77 2.03
CA LEU A 300 -4.14 9.62 0.66
C LEU A 300 -4.82 10.90 0.19
N TRP A 301 -5.78 11.41 0.97
CA TRP A 301 -6.48 12.65 0.64
C TRP A 301 -5.54 13.84 0.48
N MET A 302 -4.62 14.01 1.44
CA MET A 302 -3.63 15.09 1.38
C MET A 302 -2.70 14.96 0.17
N ALA A 303 -2.26 13.74 -0.17
CA ALA A 303 -1.34 13.52 -1.27
C ALA A 303 -1.93 13.87 -2.64
N LEU A 304 -3.25 13.91 -2.79
CA LEU A 304 -3.90 14.36 -4.03
C LEU A 304 -3.65 15.84 -4.33
N THR A 305 -3.31 16.66 -3.32
CA THR A 305 -2.92 18.05 -3.54
C THR A 305 -1.47 18.19 -4.02
N ILE A 306 -0.73 17.09 -4.15
CA ILE A 306 0.60 17.11 -4.74
C ILE A 306 0.40 17.27 -6.25
N GLU A 307 0.54 18.51 -6.73
CA GLU A 307 0.52 18.80 -8.15
C GLU A 307 1.68 18.04 -8.82
N ARG A 308 1.34 17.12 -9.72
CA ARG A 308 2.30 16.68 -10.73
C ARG A 308 2.35 17.81 -11.73
N ASP A 309 3.43 18.61 -11.69
CA ASP A 309 3.77 19.54 -12.75
C ASP A 309 3.74 18.76 -14.07
N THR A 310 2.65 18.88 -14.81
CA THR A 310 2.63 18.52 -16.22
C THR A 310 3.50 19.56 -16.89
N GLU A 311 4.70 19.16 -17.32
CA GLU A 311 5.57 19.98 -18.16
C GLU A 311 4.78 20.56 -19.35
N PRO A 312 5.18 21.76 -19.81
CA PRO A 312 4.33 22.63 -20.63
C PRO A 312 4.02 22.02 -21.98
N HIS A 313 2.82 22.27 -22.48
CA HIS A 313 2.48 22.09 -23.88
C HIS A 313 3.51 22.82 -24.76
N ASN A 314 4.43 22.05 -25.37
CA ASN A 314 5.20 22.55 -26.49
C ASN A 314 4.27 22.61 -27.71
N ASN A 315 4.01 23.85 -28.15
CA ASN A 315 3.53 24.17 -29.49
C ASN A 315 4.53 23.73 -30.56
#